data_AF-A0A7X7LEN3-F1
#
_entry.id   AF-A0A7X7LEN3-F1
#
_cell.length_a   1.000
_cell.length_b   1.000
_cell.length_c   1.000
_cell.angle_alpha   90.00
_cell.angle_beta   90.00
_cell.angle_gamma   90.00
#
_symmetry.space_group_name_H-M   'P 1'
#
loop_
_entity.id
_entity.type
_entity.pdbx_description
1 polymer ?
#
loop_
_entity_poly.entity_id
_entity_poly.type
_entity_poly.pdbx_seq_one_letter_code
_entity_poly.pdbx_strand_id
1 'polypeptide(L)'
;MKEEVIRILDLCRYYKVGTEIVKALDGVSLSIFRNEYVALMGPSGSGKSTLMNVLGCLDTPTSGNYFLAGKDVSKMADNALAEIRNKEIGFVFQT
;
A
#
# COMPACT_ATOMS: atom_id res chain seq x y z
N MET A 1 -12.79 16.93 -13.05
CA MET A 1 -11.46 16.28 -13.04
C MET A 1 -11.56 15.04 -12.17
N LYS A 2 -10.89 13.94 -12.51
CA LYS A 2 -10.89 12.74 -11.66
C LYS A 2 -10.07 13.01 -10.40
N GLU A 3 -10.64 12.77 -9.24
CA GLU A 3 -9.95 12.91 -7.95
C GLU A 3 -9.13 11.64 -7.69
N GLU A 4 -7.84 11.77 -7.51
CA GLU A 4 -6.94 10.66 -7.18
C GLU A 4 -7.02 10.38 -5.67
N VAL A 5 -7.37 9.15 -5.28
CA VAL A 5 -7.52 8.75 -3.87
C VAL A 5 -6.34 7.93 -3.37
N ILE A 6 -5.74 7.11 -4.22
CA ILE A 6 -4.52 6.35 -3.91
C ILE A 6 -3.50 6.67 -4.99
N ARG A 7 -2.29 7.02 -4.59
CA ARG A 7 -1.13 7.13 -5.48
C ARG A 7 0.10 6.55 -4.82
N ILE A 8 0.72 5.60 -5.48
CA ILE A 8 2.02 5.06 -5.09
C ILE A 8 3.03 5.34 -6.20
N LEU A 9 4.26 5.69 -5.80
CA LEU A 9 5.37 6.01 -6.70
C LEU A 9 6.60 5.22 -6.27
N ASP A 10 7.10 4.39 -7.18
CA ASP A 10 8.29 3.56 -7.02
C ASP A 10 8.32 2.83 -5.66
N LEU A 11 7.15 2.32 -5.26
CA LEU A 11 6.93 1.74 -3.94
C LEU A 11 7.65 0.39 -3.84
N CYS A 12 8.56 0.29 -2.88
CA CYS A 12 9.24 -0.95 -2.56
C CYS A 12 8.87 -1.42 -1.16
N ARG A 13 8.75 -2.74 -1.00
CA ARG A 13 8.64 -3.39 0.31
C ARG A 13 9.52 -4.63 0.31
N TYR A 14 10.63 -4.53 1.02
CA TYR A 14 11.62 -5.58 1.14
C TYR A 14 11.64 -6.11 2.58
N TYR A 15 11.61 -7.43 2.71
CA TYR A 15 11.68 -8.11 4.00
C TYR A 15 13.05 -8.77 4.14
N LYS A 16 13.70 -8.57 5.29
CA LYS A 16 14.91 -9.30 5.64
C LYS A 16 14.54 -10.63 6.28
N VAL A 17 14.90 -11.74 5.64
CA VAL A 17 14.65 -13.10 6.14
C VAL A 17 16.00 -13.78 6.33
N GLY A 18 16.45 -13.85 7.57
CA GLY A 18 17.82 -14.29 7.89
C GLY A 18 18.87 -13.38 7.23
N THR A 19 19.64 -13.95 6.31
CA THR A 19 20.66 -13.25 5.52
C THR A 19 20.17 -12.77 4.16
N GLU A 20 18.96 -13.17 3.73
CA GLU A 20 18.42 -12.83 2.42
C GLU A 20 17.44 -11.65 2.49
N ILE A 21 17.30 -10.96 1.35
CA ILE A 21 16.33 -9.89 1.15
C ILE A 21 15.25 -10.39 0.18
N VAL A 22 14.03 -10.51 0.68
CA VAL A 22 12.86 -10.82 -0.14
C VAL A 22 12.24 -9.52 -0.62
N LYS A 23 12.25 -9.29 -1.93
CA LYS A 23 11.66 -8.10 -2.55
C LYS A 23 10.18 -8.35 -2.89
N ALA A 24 9.28 -8.14 -1.93
CA ALA A 24 7.86 -8.41 -2.12
C ALA A 24 7.17 -7.39 -3.05
N LEU A 25 7.60 -6.13 -2.99
CA LEU A 25 7.26 -5.08 -3.97
C LEU A 25 8.56 -4.41 -4.40
N ASP A 26 8.76 -4.22 -5.71
CA ASP A 26 10.01 -3.71 -6.28
C ASP A 26 9.73 -2.62 -7.32
N GLY A 27 9.52 -1.38 -6.86
CA GLY A 27 9.32 -0.21 -7.72
C GLY A 27 7.91 -0.09 -8.31
N VAL A 28 6.86 -0.36 -7.52
CA VAL A 28 5.48 -0.33 -8.02
C VAL A 28 4.92 1.09 -8.03
N SER A 29 4.41 1.52 -9.18
CA SER A 29 3.71 2.81 -9.36
C SER A 29 2.28 2.57 -9.84
N LEU A 30 1.30 3.20 -9.19
CA LEU A 30 -0.13 3.03 -9.45
C LEU A 30 -0.91 4.25 -8.95
N SER A 31 -1.95 4.63 -9.69
CA SER A 31 -2.96 5.60 -9.27
C SER A 31 -4.34 4.97 -9.33
N ILE A 32 -5.15 5.19 -8.30
CA ILE A 32 -6.58 4.81 -8.26
C ILE A 32 -7.39 6.07 -7.98
N PHE A 33 -8.45 6.27 -8.77
CA PHE A 33 -9.29 7.45 -8.68
C PHE A 33 -10.59 7.18 -7.90
N ARG A 34 -11.19 8.22 -7.36
CA ARG A 34 -12.46 8.14 -6.62
C ARG A 34 -13.52 7.48 -7.50
N ASN A 35 -14.29 6.57 -6.91
CA ASN A 35 -15.33 5.76 -7.54
C ASN A 35 -14.83 4.74 -8.58
N GLU A 36 -13.52 4.42 -8.60
CA GLU A 36 -13.02 3.29 -9.39
C GLU A 36 -13.11 1.98 -8.61
N TYR A 37 -13.55 0.92 -9.30
CA TYR A 37 -13.51 -0.44 -8.81
C TYR A 37 -12.35 -1.17 -9.47
N VAL A 38 -11.35 -1.54 -8.66
CA VAL A 38 -10.09 -2.13 -9.14
C VAL A 38 -9.96 -3.56 -8.61
N ALA A 39 -9.52 -4.47 -9.47
CA ALA A 39 -9.17 -5.84 -9.09
C ALA A 39 -7.66 -6.04 -9.20
N LEU A 40 -7.04 -6.51 -8.10
CA LEU A 40 -5.64 -6.90 -8.07
C LEU A 40 -5.52 -8.42 -8.22
N MET A 41 -5.06 -8.87 -9.39
CA MET A 41 -4.94 -10.29 -9.74
C MET A 41 -3.49 -10.71 -9.98
N GLY A 42 -3.17 -12.00 -9.76
CA GLY A 42 -1.84 -12.54 -9.96
C GLY A 42 -1.59 -13.84 -9.18
N PRO A 43 -0.53 -14.60 -9.51
CA PRO A 43 -0.23 -15.89 -8.89
C PRO A 43 0.13 -15.75 -7.40
N SER A 44 0.05 -16.85 -6.63
CA SER A 44 0.50 -16.83 -5.24
C SER A 44 1.97 -16.36 -5.16
N GLY A 45 2.30 -15.57 -4.14
CA GLY A 45 3.63 -14.99 -3.96
C GLY A 45 3.95 -13.73 -4.78
N SER A 46 3.06 -13.28 -5.68
CA SER A 46 3.33 -12.10 -6.54
C SER A 46 3.27 -10.73 -5.83
N GLY A 47 3.28 -10.68 -4.50
CA GLY A 47 3.25 -9.42 -3.73
C GLY A 47 1.87 -8.79 -3.50
N LYS A 48 0.76 -9.41 -3.95
CA LYS A 48 -0.60 -8.82 -3.84
C LYS A 48 -1.03 -8.48 -2.42
N SER A 49 -0.90 -9.45 -1.50
CA SER A 49 -1.25 -9.22 -0.09
C SER A 49 -0.32 -8.20 0.55
N THR A 50 0.95 -8.15 0.14
CA THR A 50 1.88 -7.10 0.58
C THR A 50 1.43 -5.73 0.10
N LEU A 51 1.03 -5.58 -1.17
CA LEU A 51 0.49 -4.33 -1.69
C LEU A 51 -0.79 -3.93 -0.94
N MET A 52 -1.70 -4.87 -0.72
CA MET A 52 -2.93 -4.63 0.07
C MET A 52 -2.63 -4.18 1.50
N ASN A 53 -1.61 -4.75 2.16
CA ASN A 53 -1.22 -4.33 3.50
C ASN A 53 -0.64 -2.92 3.52
N VAL A 54 0.19 -2.56 2.54
CA VAL A 54 0.76 -1.20 2.44
C VAL A 54 -0.32 -0.17 2.11
N LEU A 55 -1.16 -0.43 1.11
CA LEU A 55 -2.32 0.43 0.81
C LEU A 55 -3.29 0.52 1.99
N GLY A 56 -3.37 -0.55 2.77
CA GLY A 56 -4.14 -0.65 3.99
C GLY A 56 -3.59 0.13 5.19
N CYS A 57 -2.41 0.75 5.08
CA CYS A 57 -1.69 1.32 6.22
C CYS A 57 -1.50 0.31 7.38
N LEU A 58 -1.36 -0.98 7.04
CA LEU A 58 -1.01 -2.08 7.97
C LEU A 58 0.49 -2.39 7.93
N ASP A 59 1.16 -1.93 6.88
CA ASP A 59 2.59 -2.04 6.69
C ASP A 59 3.13 -0.74 6.05
N THR A 60 4.42 -0.45 6.21
CA THR A 60 5.06 0.77 5.70
C THR A 60 6.05 0.41 4.59
N PRO A 61 6.12 1.17 3.48
CA PRO A 61 7.11 0.91 2.45
C PRO A 61 8.55 0.94 2.99
N THR A 62 9.43 0.15 2.38
CA THR A 62 10.88 0.27 2.60
C THR A 62 11.42 1.52 1.90
N SER A 63 10.88 1.84 0.72
CA SER A 63 11.17 3.06 -0.04
C SER A 63 10.04 3.39 -0.99
N GLY A 64 10.10 4.59 -1.61
CA GLY A 64 9.04 5.13 -2.46
C GLY A 64 8.03 5.94 -1.65
N ASN A 65 6.98 6.40 -2.33
CA ASN A 65 5.96 7.25 -1.74
C ASN A 65 4.58 6.61 -1.84
N TYR A 66 3.75 6.89 -0.85
CA TYR A 66 2.34 6.51 -0.84
C TYR A 66 1.52 7.71 -0.36
N PHE A 67 0.63 8.19 -1.23
CA PHE A 67 -0.35 9.22 -0.94
C PHE A 67 -1.75 8.62 -0.87
N LEU A 68 -2.44 8.88 0.24
CA LEU A 68 -3.83 8.50 0.47
C LEU A 68 -4.64 9.77 0.70
N ALA A 69 -5.67 9.98 -0.14
CA ALA A 69 -6.49 11.19 -0.15
C ALA A 69 -5.64 12.49 -0.17
N GLY A 70 -4.57 12.49 -0.98
CA GLY A 70 -3.65 13.62 -1.12
C GLY A 70 -2.62 13.80 0.01
N LYS A 71 -2.65 12.94 1.05
CA LYS A 71 -1.71 13.00 2.18
C LYS A 71 -0.60 11.96 2.02
N ASP A 72 0.67 12.37 2.13
CA ASP A 72 1.80 11.44 2.14
C ASP A 72 1.80 10.64 3.45
N VAL A 73 1.50 9.34 3.37
CA VAL A 73 1.47 8.43 4.51
C VAL A 73 2.74 7.58 4.63
N SER A 74 3.63 7.63 3.65
CA SER A 74 4.84 6.78 3.61
C SER A 74 5.84 7.04 4.74
N LYS A 75 5.76 8.20 5.38
CA LYS A 75 6.67 8.65 6.45
C LYS A 75 5.98 8.82 7.80
N MET A 76 4.74 8.37 7.93
CA MET A 76 3.99 8.53 9.16
C MET A 76 4.37 7.50 10.21
N ALA A 77 4.30 7.92 11.47
CA ALA A 77 4.42 7.00 12.60
C ALA A 77 3.14 6.16 12.73
N ASP A 78 3.27 4.99 13.37
CA ASP A 78 2.20 3.99 13.50
C ASP A 78 0.89 4.55 14.06
N ASN A 79 0.95 5.45 15.05
CA ASN A 79 -0.24 6.07 15.62
C ASN A 79 -1.00 6.92 14.59
N ALA A 80 -0.28 7.70 13.77
CA ALA A 80 -0.88 8.51 12.72
C ALA A 80 -1.42 7.63 11.57
N LEU A 81 -0.75 6.53 11.25
CA LEU A 81 -1.26 5.52 10.30
C LEU A 81 -2.55 4.87 10.81
N ALA A 82 -2.64 4.56 12.11
CA ALA A 82 -3.84 4.01 12.72
C ALA A 82 -5.03 4.99 12.65
N GLU A 83 -4.80 6.28 12.90
CA GLU A 83 -5.84 7.30 12.76
C GLU A 83 -6.34 7.43 11.32
N ILE A 84 -5.44 7.38 10.34
CA ILE A 84 -5.82 7.41 8.92
C ILE A 84 -6.62 6.17 8.56
N ARG A 85 -6.13 4.98 8.93
CA ARG A 85 -6.80 3.71 8.65
C ARG A 85 -8.24 3.72 9.20
N ASN A 86 -8.45 4.23 10.40
CA ASN A 86 -9.78 4.34 11.02
C ASN A 86 -10.75 5.31 10.31
N LYS A 87 -10.24 6.26 9.52
CA LYS A 87 -11.05 7.28 8.83
C LYS A 87 -11.27 6.97 7.35
N GLU A 88 -10.24 6.44 6.68
CA GLU A 88 -10.18 6.34 5.22
C GLU A 88 -10.31 4.89 4.71
N ILE A 89 -10.12 3.87 5.56
CA ILE A 89 -9.95 2.48 5.11
C ILE A 89 -10.92 1.52 5.82
N GLY A 90 -11.70 0.79 5.05
CA GLY A 90 -12.46 -0.38 5.51
C GLY A 90 -11.87 -1.68 4.97
N PHE A 91 -11.76 -2.70 5.81
CA PHE A 91 -11.33 -4.04 5.41
C PHE A 91 -12.46 -5.05 5.51
N VAL A 92 -12.55 -5.90 4.49
CA VAL A 92 -13.34 -7.12 4.52
C VAL A 92 -12.41 -8.25 4.12
N PHE A 93 -12.27 -9.25 5.00
CA PHE A 93 -11.42 -10.41 4.76
C PHE A 93 -12.29 -11.62 4.43
N GLN A 94 -11.75 -12.51 3.59
CA GLN A 94 -12.31 -13.84 3.44
C GLN A 94 -11.96 -14.66 4.70
N THR A 95 -12.97 -15.22 5.36
CA THR A 95 -12.82 -16.17 6.48
C THR A 95 -12.28 -17.51 6.02
#